data_AF-A0A1M7SMV7-F1
#
_entry.id   AF-A0A1M7SMV7-F1
#
_cell.length_a   1.000
_cell.length_b   1.000
_cell.length_c   1.000
_cell.angle_alpha   90.00
_cell.angle_beta   90.00
_cell.angle_gamma   90.00
#
_symmetry.space_group_name_H-M   'P 1'
#
loop_
_entity.id
_entity.type
_entity.pdbx_description
1 polymer ?
#
loop_
_entity_poly.entity_id
_entity_poly.type
_entity_poly.pdbx_seq_one_letter_code
_entity_poly.pdbx_strand_id
1 'polypeptide(L)'
;MVQKYTAFNFGGAGKKRKKRQKVSSEYQRKYNTKLRADELQLLILGNFREGYHLVLGYPKGNEKCTYRESDENLKRFLDRVRRRCKKAGKEFKFIAITERGKRKEALHHHMVIPNDPELLELIRQQWGSGHIHISTMYEDGAYRELAEYLVKVETKEEAEKGKAKYHRSRNLRKPEVRRMVSNEKLRDDPVIPKGYELVKDSFVSGFHEGLGIRYQRYMVRDLRPCPQKPKLKKPHKFSLLNGIKRLFGRRNRANGS
;
A
#
# COMPACT_ATOMS: atom_id res chain seq x y z
N MET A 1 -6.50 10.90 7.27
CA MET A 1 -5.43 11.47 8.13
C MET A 1 -5.79 12.89 8.53
N VAL A 2 -5.56 13.23 9.79
CA VAL A 2 -5.73 14.58 10.33
C VAL A 2 -4.36 15.14 10.68
N GLN A 3 -4.10 16.37 10.24
CA GLN A 3 -2.92 17.15 10.59
C GLN A 3 -3.39 18.49 11.18
N LYS A 4 -3.00 18.80 12.41
CA LYS A 4 -3.29 20.08 13.07
C LYS A 4 -1.99 20.80 13.34
N TYR A 5 -2.02 22.11 13.17
CA TYR A 5 -0.90 23.01 13.47
C TYR A 5 -1.44 24.18 14.28
N THR A 6 -0.69 24.64 15.29
CA THR A 6 -0.94 25.98 15.83
C THR A 6 -0.58 27.01 14.76
N ALA A 7 -1.34 28.10 14.72
CA ALA A 7 -1.02 29.23 13.87
C ALA A 7 0.40 29.70 14.20
N PHE A 8 1.19 29.91 13.16
CA PHE A 8 2.49 30.52 13.34
C PHE A 8 2.24 32.01 13.54
N ASN A 9 2.47 32.50 14.76
CA ASN A 9 2.58 33.93 15.01
C ASN A 9 3.85 34.43 14.31
N PHE A 10 3.78 34.68 13.01
CA PHE A 10 4.60 35.71 12.40
C PHE A 10 4.22 36.96 13.16
N GLY A 11 5.08 37.40 14.09
CA GLY A 11 4.71 38.36 15.12
C GLY A 11 3.91 39.52 14.54
N GLY A 12 2.96 40.01 15.35
CA GLY A 12 1.90 40.94 14.96
C GLY A 12 2.33 42.08 14.04
N ALA A 13 1.33 42.67 13.37
CA ALA A 13 1.47 43.75 12.40
C ALA A 13 2.77 44.57 12.58
N GLY A 14 3.71 44.44 11.64
CA GLY A 14 4.97 45.18 11.64
C GLY A 14 6.27 44.37 11.77
N LYS A 15 6.26 43.06 12.06
CA LYS A 15 7.51 42.28 12.10
C LYS A 15 7.99 41.83 10.71
N LYS A 16 9.25 42.10 10.39
CA LYS A 16 9.90 41.69 9.13
C LYS A 16 9.90 40.16 8.98
N ARG A 17 9.51 39.67 7.81
CA ARG A 17 9.53 38.24 7.46
C ARG A 17 10.95 37.68 7.66
N LYS A 18 11.08 36.62 8.48
CA LYS A 18 12.37 35.92 8.65
C LYS A 18 12.84 35.35 7.30
N LYS A 19 14.16 35.41 7.05
CA LYS A 19 14.78 34.81 5.86
C LYS A 19 14.50 33.29 5.84
N ARG A 20 14.15 32.78 4.66
CA ARG A 20 13.90 31.35 4.43
C ARG A 20 15.20 30.58 4.66
N GLN A 21 15.23 29.71 5.67
CA GLN A 21 16.36 28.81 5.89
C GLN A 21 16.22 27.58 5.00
N LYS A 22 17.32 27.14 4.36
CA LYS A 22 17.36 25.88 3.63
C LYS A 22 17.47 24.74 4.64
N VAL A 23 16.50 23.84 4.62
CA VAL A 23 16.53 22.61 5.41
C VAL A 23 17.57 21.66 4.82
N SER A 24 18.30 20.92 5.67
CA SER A 24 19.28 19.90 5.24
C SER A 24 18.65 18.86 4.32
N SER A 25 19.39 18.41 3.29
CA SER A 25 18.96 17.37 2.35
C SER A 25 18.65 16.03 3.05
N GLU A 26 19.39 15.70 4.11
CA GLU A 26 19.16 14.48 4.88
C GLU A 26 17.84 14.53 5.66
N TYR A 27 17.54 15.66 6.29
CA TYR A 27 16.28 15.88 6.98
C TYR A 27 15.10 15.80 5.99
N GLN A 28 15.22 16.46 4.84
CA GLN A 28 14.20 16.41 3.80
C GLN A 28 13.96 14.98 3.31
N ARG A 29 15.04 14.19 3.12
CA ARG A 29 14.94 12.79 2.73
C ARG A 29 14.21 11.96 3.78
N LYS A 30 14.60 12.06 5.06
CA LYS A 30 13.92 11.35 6.17
C LYS A 30 12.44 11.71 6.25
N TYR A 31 12.13 12.99 6.13
CA TYR A 31 10.75 13.49 6.13
C TYR A 31 9.94 12.93 4.95
N ASN A 32 10.49 12.96 3.73
CA ASN A 32 9.82 12.44 2.55
C ASN A 32 9.60 10.92 2.62
N THR A 33 10.58 10.16 3.14
CA THR A 33 10.43 8.72 3.39
C THR A 33 9.28 8.44 4.35
N LYS A 34 9.19 9.20 5.46
CA LYS A 34 8.10 9.08 6.44
C LYS A 34 6.74 9.40 5.81
N LEU A 35 6.65 10.48 5.03
CA LEU A 35 5.41 10.83 4.32
C LEU A 35 4.96 9.71 3.37
N ARG A 36 5.89 9.10 2.63
CA ARG A 36 5.56 8.00 1.71
C ARG A 36 5.07 6.76 2.47
N ALA A 37 5.67 6.44 3.61
CA ALA A 37 5.22 5.34 4.45
C ALA A 37 3.81 5.61 5.00
N ASP A 38 3.54 6.82 5.49
CA ASP A 38 2.21 7.24 5.95
C ASP A 38 1.16 7.13 4.83
N GLU A 39 1.49 7.61 3.62
CA GLU A 39 0.61 7.53 2.45
C GLU A 39 0.31 6.09 2.04
N LEU A 40 1.32 5.22 2.06
CA LEU A 40 1.18 3.81 1.74
C LEU A 40 0.33 3.08 2.80
N GLN A 41 0.57 3.34 4.08
CA GLN A 41 -0.23 2.80 5.19
C GLN A 41 -1.69 3.17 5.02
N LEU A 42 -1.98 4.44 4.74
CA LEU A 42 -3.34 4.93 4.51
C LEU A 42 -4.01 4.31 3.28
N LEU A 43 -3.25 4.09 2.19
CA LEU A 43 -3.73 3.36 1.03
C LEU A 43 -4.09 1.93 1.40
N ILE A 44 -3.27 1.27 2.23
CA ILE A 44 -3.51 -0.11 2.65
C ILE A 44 -4.77 -0.19 3.53
N LEU A 45 -4.83 0.59 4.60
CA LEU A 45 -5.99 0.68 5.50
C LEU A 45 -7.28 1.01 4.74
N GLY A 46 -7.20 1.90 3.74
CA GLY A 46 -8.34 2.31 2.96
C GLY A 46 -8.88 1.28 1.97
N ASN A 47 -8.11 0.23 1.62
CA ASN A 47 -8.45 -0.67 0.51
C ASN A 47 -8.34 -2.17 0.82
N PHE A 48 -7.55 -2.58 1.81
CA PHE A 48 -7.19 -3.98 2.05
C PHE A 48 -7.34 -4.41 3.51
N ARG A 49 -8.28 -3.80 4.25
CA ARG A 49 -8.60 -4.19 5.63
C ARG A 49 -8.84 -5.71 5.71
N GLU A 50 -8.17 -6.37 6.66
CA GLU A 50 -8.21 -7.83 6.87
C GLU A 50 -7.76 -8.63 5.64
N GLY A 51 -7.06 -7.97 4.72
CA GLY A 51 -6.56 -8.56 3.50
C GLY A 51 -5.36 -9.47 3.71
N TYR A 52 -4.83 -9.96 2.60
CA TYR A 52 -3.68 -10.84 2.60
C TYR A 52 -2.42 -10.06 2.20
N HIS A 53 -1.35 -10.30 2.95
CA HIS A 53 0.02 -10.03 2.53
C HIS A 53 0.61 -11.31 1.96
N LEU A 54 1.13 -11.22 0.74
CA LEU A 54 1.71 -12.33 0.01
C LEU A 54 3.19 -12.06 -0.20
N VAL A 55 4.01 -13.09 -0.08
CA VAL A 55 5.40 -13.10 -0.53
C VAL A 55 5.52 -14.11 -1.66
N LEU A 56 5.70 -13.60 -2.87
CA LEU A 56 5.86 -14.40 -4.08
C LEU A 56 7.36 -14.63 -4.30
N GLY A 57 7.82 -15.85 -4.03
CA GLY A 57 9.20 -16.26 -4.23
C GLY A 57 9.38 -17.02 -5.54
N TYR A 58 10.60 -16.92 -6.09
CA TYR A 58 11.04 -17.76 -7.22
C TYR A 58 11.53 -19.13 -6.73
N PRO A 59 11.68 -20.13 -7.61
CA PRO A 59 12.20 -21.44 -7.25
C PRO A 59 13.71 -21.30 -6.98
N LYS A 60 14.26 -22.23 -6.19
CA LYS A 60 15.70 -22.32 -5.94
C LYS A 60 16.45 -22.46 -7.28
N GLY A 61 17.57 -21.77 -7.45
CA GLY A 61 18.34 -21.72 -8.70
C GLY A 61 17.97 -20.58 -9.66
N ASN A 62 16.88 -19.83 -9.41
CA ASN A 62 16.53 -18.62 -10.17
C ASN A 62 17.12 -17.33 -9.55
N GLU A 63 18.15 -17.50 -8.72
CA GLU A 63 18.86 -16.48 -7.93
C GLU A 63 19.58 -15.44 -8.82
N LYS A 64 19.71 -15.73 -10.12
CA LYS A 64 20.39 -14.88 -11.12
C LYS A 64 19.48 -13.83 -11.78
N CYS A 65 18.17 -13.82 -11.53
CA CYS A 65 17.29 -12.81 -12.12
C CYS A 65 17.69 -11.39 -11.67
N THR A 66 17.86 -10.50 -12.64
CA THR A 66 18.07 -9.08 -12.38
C THR A 66 16.78 -8.44 -11.84
N TYR A 67 16.91 -7.28 -11.19
CA TYR A 67 15.74 -6.52 -10.72
C TYR A 67 14.78 -6.18 -11.87
N ARG A 68 15.31 -5.81 -13.04
CA ARG A 68 14.52 -5.45 -14.23
C ARG A 68 13.70 -6.65 -14.72
N GLU A 69 14.31 -7.82 -14.84
CA GLU A 69 13.62 -9.04 -15.27
C GLU A 69 12.54 -9.45 -14.26
N SER A 70 12.83 -9.34 -12.97
CA SER A 70 11.87 -9.62 -11.90
C SER A 70 10.68 -8.65 -11.93
N ASP A 71 10.91 -7.36 -12.16
CA ASP A 71 9.86 -6.34 -12.34
C ASP A 71 8.99 -6.63 -13.58
N GLU A 72 9.59 -7.03 -14.70
CA GLU A 72 8.86 -7.43 -15.90
C GLU A 72 8.03 -8.70 -15.69
N ASN A 73 8.57 -9.69 -14.97
CA ASN A 73 7.84 -10.89 -14.58
C ASN A 73 6.64 -10.57 -13.71
N LEU A 74 6.81 -9.68 -12.71
CA LEU A 74 5.72 -9.18 -11.88
C LEU A 74 4.64 -8.51 -12.73
N LYS A 75 5.00 -7.63 -13.68
CA LYS A 75 4.03 -6.98 -14.59
C LYS A 75 3.23 -8.01 -15.40
N ARG A 76 3.92 -8.96 -16.03
CA ARG A 76 3.27 -10.03 -16.83
C ARG A 76 2.33 -10.87 -15.97
N PHE A 77 2.74 -11.19 -14.74
CA PHE A 77 1.90 -11.89 -13.77
C PHE A 77 0.64 -11.08 -13.41
N LEU A 78 0.80 -9.81 -13.03
CA LEU A 78 -0.31 -8.92 -12.67
C LEU A 78 -1.29 -8.75 -13.84
N ASP A 79 -0.81 -8.69 -15.08
CA ASP A 79 -1.66 -8.62 -16.27
C ASP A 79 -2.43 -9.93 -16.54
N ARG A 80 -1.85 -11.09 -16.24
CA ARG A 80 -2.58 -12.38 -16.29
C ARG A 80 -3.71 -12.44 -15.27
N VAL A 81 -3.45 -11.97 -14.04
CA VAL A 81 -4.48 -11.90 -12.98
C VAL A 81 -5.57 -10.90 -13.36
N ARG A 82 -5.18 -9.70 -13.77
CA ARG A 82 -6.10 -8.63 -14.20
C ARG A 82 -7.05 -9.08 -15.31
N ARG A 83 -6.54 -9.75 -16.35
CA ARG A 83 -7.38 -10.27 -17.46
C ARG A 83 -8.42 -11.28 -16.96
N ARG A 84 -8.05 -12.15 -16.02
CA ARG A 84 -8.98 -13.14 -15.44
C ARG A 84 -10.03 -12.50 -14.55
N CYS A 85 -9.64 -11.55 -13.70
CA CYS A 85 -10.60 -10.76 -12.91
C CYS A 85 -11.58 -10.00 -13.82
N LYS A 86 -11.09 -9.37 -14.90
CA LYS A 86 -11.94 -8.66 -15.87
C LYS A 86 -12.95 -9.61 -16.54
N LYS A 87 -12.51 -10.80 -16.97
CA LYS A 87 -13.39 -11.82 -17.56
C LYS A 87 -14.48 -12.30 -16.57
N ALA A 88 -14.16 -12.32 -15.28
CA ALA A 88 -15.09 -12.66 -14.22
C ALA A 88 -15.94 -11.48 -13.71
N GLY A 89 -15.78 -10.27 -14.28
CA GLY A 89 -16.50 -9.07 -13.83
C GLY A 89 -16.07 -8.58 -12.44
N LYS A 90 -14.89 -8.97 -11.94
CA LYS A 90 -14.38 -8.56 -10.63
C LYS A 90 -13.36 -7.41 -10.75
N GLU A 91 -13.42 -6.48 -9.80
CA GLU A 91 -12.38 -5.46 -9.63
C GLU A 91 -11.10 -6.10 -9.06
N PHE A 92 -9.94 -5.81 -9.65
CA PHE A 92 -8.65 -6.27 -9.13
C PHE A 92 -7.92 -5.12 -8.42
N LYS A 93 -7.89 -5.17 -7.09
CA LYS A 93 -7.14 -4.23 -6.24
C LYS A 93 -5.89 -4.93 -5.71
N PHE A 94 -4.73 -4.30 -5.84
CA PHE A 94 -3.49 -4.77 -5.25
C PHE A 94 -2.49 -3.62 -5.04
N ILE A 95 -1.50 -3.87 -4.19
CA ILE A 95 -0.20 -3.17 -4.16
C ILE A 95 0.88 -4.24 -4.23
N ALA A 96 1.95 -4.04 -5.00
CA ALA A 96 3.06 -4.99 -5.09
C ALA A 96 4.42 -4.29 -5.21
N ILE A 97 5.47 -4.86 -4.63
CA ILE A 97 6.85 -4.37 -4.75
C ILE A 97 7.80 -5.55 -4.88
N THR A 98 8.88 -5.35 -5.62
CA THR A 98 10.00 -6.29 -5.71
C THR A 98 11.07 -5.93 -4.69
N GLU A 99 11.47 -6.90 -3.89
CA GLU A 99 12.54 -6.80 -2.91
C GLU A 99 13.67 -7.79 -3.22
N ARG A 100 14.89 -7.44 -2.82
CA ARG A 100 16.01 -8.38 -2.72
C ARG A 100 16.23 -8.81 -1.28
N GLY A 101 16.16 -10.12 -1.02
CA GLY A 101 16.37 -10.67 0.32
C GLY A 101 17.73 -10.33 0.94
N LYS A 102 17.79 -10.35 2.28
CA LYS A 102 18.96 -9.90 3.09
C LYS A 102 20.27 -10.59 2.73
N ARG A 103 20.25 -11.87 2.32
CA ARG A 103 21.45 -12.63 1.92
C ARG A 103 21.78 -12.53 0.44
N LYS A 104 21.16 -11.60 -0.31
CA LYS A 104 21.32 -11.41 -1.76
C LYS A 104 20.94 -12.63 -2.63
N GLU A 105 20.40 -13.69 -2.02
CA GLU A 105 20.13 -14.98 -2.66
C GLU A 105 18.94 -14.92 -3.63
N ALA A 106 17.82 -14.28 -3.31
CA ALA A 106 16.67 -14.22 -4.23
C ALA A 106 15.92 -12.89 -4.20
N LEU A 107 15.37 -12.51 -5.35
CA LEU A 107 14.32 -11.49 -5.43
C LEU A 107 12.99 -12.14 -5.03
N HIS A 108 12.14 -11.38 -4.37
CA HIS A 108 10.76 -11.80 -4.05
C HIS A 108 9.82 -10.62 -4.24
N HIS A 109 8.54 -10.89 -4.48
CA HIS A 109 7.54 -9.84 -4.58
C HIS A 109 6.63 -9.84 -3.36
N HIS A 110 6.60 -8.73 -2.64
CA HIS A 110 5.56 -8.50 -1.65
C HIS A 110 4.32 -7.99 -2.36
N MET A 111 3.16 -8.56 -2.06
CA MET A 111 1.89 -8.14 -2.65
C MET A 111 0.82 -8.07 -1.56
N VAL A 112 0.00 -7.03 -1.60
CA VAL A 112 -1.14 -6.81 -0.72
C VAL A 112 -2.42 -6.89 -1.54
N ILE A 113 -3.37 -7.71 -1.11
CA ILE A 113 -4.67 -7.91 -1.77
C ILE A 113 -5.83 -7.85 -0.77
N PRO A 114 -7.08 -7.60 -1.23
CA PRO A 114 -8.25 -7.70 -0.38
C PRO A 114 -8.45 -9.11 0.17
N ASN A 115 -9.25 -9.23 1.22
CA ASN A 115 -9.73 -10.50 1.75
C ASN A 115 -10.75 -11.15 0.78
N ASP A 116 -10.25 -11.68 -0.34
CA ASP A 116 -11.03 -12.42 -1.33
C ASP A 116 -10.35 -13.78 -1.58
N PRO A 117 -10.87 -14.87 -0.99
CA PRO A 117 -10.33 -16.22 -1.16
C PRO A 117 -10.29 -16.68 -2.63
N GLU A 118 -11.23 -16.26 -3.47
CA GLU A 118 -11.21 -16.62 -4.90
C GLU A 118 -10.08 -15.89 -5.64
N LEU A 119 -9.80 -14.64 -5.27
CA LEU A 119 -8.67 -13.89 -5.80
C LEU A 119 -7.33 -14.51 -5.35
N LEU A 120 -7.24 -14.93 -4.09
CA LEU A 120 -6.06 -15.59 -3.55
C LEU A 120 -5.76 -16.90 -4.31
N GLU A 121 -6.79 -17.71 -4.53
CA GLU A 121 -6.65 -18.96 -5.28
C GLU A 121 -6.29 -18.71 -6.76
N LEU A 122 -6.89 -17.69 -7.37
CA LEU A 122 -6.50 -17.25 -8.71
C LEU A 122 -5.01 -16.85 -8.75
N ILE A 123 -4.53 -16.11 -7.76
CA ILE A 123 -3.12 -15.71 -7.67
C ILE A 123 -2.21 -16.93 -7.54
N ARG A 124 -2.55 -17.91 -6.67
CA ARG A 124 -1.82 -19.18 -6.54
C ARG A 124 -1.65 -19.88 -7.88
N GLN A 125 -2.73 -19.99 -8.64
CA GLN A 125 -2.72 -20.63 -9.95
C GLN A 125 -1.95 -19.83 -11.02
N GLN A 126 -1.93 -18.50 -10.91
CA GLN A 126 -1.30 -17.63 -11.91
C GLN A 126 0.16 -17.33 -11.66
N TRP A 127 0.63 -17.45 -10.40
CA TRP A 127 2.03 -17.24 -10.09
C TRP A 127 2.88 -18.26 -10.83
N GLY A 128 2.64 -19.56 -10.61
CA GLY A 128 3.21 -20.65 -11.41
C GLY A 128 4.74 -20.67 -11.52
N SER A 129 5.44 -19.83 -10.78
CA SER A 129 6.88 -19.56 -10.91
C SER A 129 7.61 -19.71 -9.57
N GLY A 130 7.02 -20.42 -8.59
CA GLY A 130 7.66 -20.67 -7.30
C GLY A 130 6.65 -20.78 -6.16
N HIS A 131 7.07 -20.38 -4.96
CA HIS A 131 6.27 -20.51 -3.74
C HIS A 131 5.54 -19.21 -3.40
N ILE A 132 4.45 -19.34 -2.65
CA ILE A 132 3.70 -18.20 -2.11
C ILE A 132 3.60 -18.39 -0.60
N HIS A 133 4.17 -17.46 0.15
CA HIS A 133 3.87 -17.31 1.57
C HIS A 133 2.72 -16.33 1.76
N ILE A 134 1.82 -16.61 2.71
CA ILE A 134 0.59 -15.85 2.93
C ILE A 134 0.51 -15.53 4.41
N SER A 135 0.32 -14.25 4.71
CA SER A 135 0.07 -13.74 6.05
C SER A 135 -1.21 -12.91 6.02
N THR A 136 -2.03 -13.05 7.05
CA THR A 136 -3.22 -12.23 7.22
C THR A 136 -2.86 -10.95 7.95
N MET A 137 -3.43 -9.82 7.51
CA MET A 137 -3.22 -8.53 8.18
C MET A 137 -4.42 -8.24 9.09
N TYR A 138 -4.46 -8.88 10.27
CA TYR A 138 -5.56 -8.67 11.22
C TYR A 138 -5.31 -7.50 12.19
N GLU A 139 -4.05 -7.17 12.46
CA GLU A 139 -3.69 -6.17 13.47
C GLU A 139 -3.36 -4.81 12.85
N ASP A 140 -3.91 -3.73 13.42
CA ASP A 140 -3.72 -2.37 12.91
C ASP A 140 -2.24 -1.90 12.94
N GLY A 141 -1.38 -2.52 13.76
CA GLY A 141 0.07 -2.29 13.78
C GLY A 141 0.83 -2.91 12.60
N ALA A 142 0.36 -4.05 12.09
CA ALA A 142 1.00 -4.76 10.98
C ALA A 142 1.06 -3.93 9.69
N TYR A 143 0.09 -3.02 9.48
CA TYR A 143 0.06 -2.15 8.31
C TYR A 143 1.14 -1.08 8.32
N ARG A 144 1.50 -0.57 9.51
CA ARG A 144 2.55 0.44 9.64
C ARG A 144 3.92 -0.18 9.34
N GLU A 145 4.22 -1.29 9.99
CA GLU A 145 5.47 -2.03 9.79
C GLU A 145 5.61 -2.45 8.33
N LEU A 146 4.52 -2.96 7.73
CA LEU A 146 4.50 -3.31 6.32
C LEU A 146 4.75 -2.07 5.43
N ALA A 147 4.09 -0.95 5.66
CA ALA A 147 4.29 0.25 4.86
C ALA A 147 5.72 0.81 4.98
N GLU A 148 6.25 0.89 6.20
CA GLU A 148 7.63 1.32 6.45
C GLU A 148 8.64 0.37 5.79
N TYR A 149 8.40 -0.93 5.89
CA TYR A 149 9.19 -1.96 5.23
C TYR A 149 9.18 -1.81 3.71
N LEU A 150 8.00 -1.73 3.08
CA LEU A 150 7.87 -1.60 1.62
C LEU A 150 8.55 -0.33 1.11
N VAL A 151 8.48 0.78 1.85
CA VAL A 151 9.19 2.02 1.48
C VAL A 151 10.71 1.89 1.66
N LYS A 152 11.16 1.18 2.71
CA LYS A 152 12.60 0.92 2.94
C LYS A 152 13.21 0.00 1.89
N VAL A 153 12.42 -0.94 1.37
CA VAL A 153 12.79 -1.92 0.34
C VAL A 153 13.05 -1.28 -1.02
N GLU A 154 12.48 -0.12 -1.31
CA GLU A 154 12.85 0.66 -2.50
C GLU A 154 14.38 0.88 -2.47
N THR A 155 15.09 0.21 -3.39
CA THR A 155 16.55 0.14 -3.45
C THR A 155 17.18 1.53 -3.39
N LYS A 156 18.28 1.65 -2.60
CA LYS A 156 19.01 2.93 -2.43
C LYS A 156 19.46 3.55 -3.76
N GLU A 157 19.92 2.73 -4.71
CA GLU A 157 20.37 3.18 -6.05
C GLU A 157 19.25 3.74 -6.93
N GLU A 158 17.99 3.39 -6.67
CA GLU A 158 16.90 3.77 -7.56
C GLU A 158 15.87 4.71 -6.92
N ALA A 159 15.88 4.83 -5.59
CA ALA A 159 15.25 5.92 -4.86
C ALA A 159 15.79 7.30 -5.29
N GLU A 160 17.05 7.36 -5.75
CA GLU A 160 17.68 8.56 -6.32
C GLU A 160 16.94 9.10 -7.57
N LYS A 161 16.15 8.27 -8.27
CA LYS A 161 15.37 8.67 -9.45
C LYS A 161 13.95 9.16 -9.13
N GLY A 162 13.57 9.28 -7.85
CA GLY A 162 12.36 10.01 -7.41
C GLY A 162 10.99 9.39 -7.76
N LYS A 163 10.92 8.18 -8.35
CA LYS A 163 9.65 7.52 -8.71
C LYS A 163 9.25 6.46 -7.67
N ALA A 164 7.97 6.38 -7.33
CA ALA A 164 7.42 5.26 -6.57
C ALA A 164 7.57 3.95 -7.35
N LYS A 165 8.21 2.97 -6.71
CA LYS A 165 8.63 1.71 -7.35
C LYS A 165 7.67 0.55 -7.10
N TYR A 166 6.64 0.75 -6.28
CA TYR A 166 5.58 -0.22 -6.12
C TYR A 166 4.55 -0.13 -7.25
N HIS A 167 4.09 -1.28 -7.72
CA HIS A 167 2.92 -1.42 -8.57
C HIS A 167 1.66 -1.33 -7.73
N ARG A 168 0.61 -0.73 -8.28
CA ARG A 168 -0.70 -0.75 -7.62
C ARG A 168 -1.83 -0.62 -8.60
N SER A 169 -3.03 -1.03 -8.19
CA SER A 169 -4.22 -0.74 -8.95
C SER A 169 -4.52 0.76 -9.00
N ARG A 170 -5.05 1.23 -10.14
CA ARG A 170 -5.41 2.65 -10.34
C ARG A 170 -6.74 3.02 -9.67
N ASN A 171 -7.58 2.03 -9.34
CA ASN A 171 -8.89 2.19 -8.70
C ASN A 171 -8.85 2.11 -7.16
N LEU A 172 -7.67 2.26 -6.54
CA LEU A 172 -7.57 2.32 -5.08
C LEU A 172 -8.15 3.65 -4.58
N ARG A 173 -8.96 3.58 -3.51
CA ARG A 173 -9.46 4.75 -2.80
C ARG A 173 -8.28 5.51 -2.21
N LYS A 174 -8.05 6.73 -2.68
CA LYS A 174 -7.00 7.60 -2.15
C LYS A 174 -7.39 8.06 -0.74
N PRO A 175 -6.43 8.20 0.17
CA PRO A 175 -6.73 8.64 1.51
C PRO A 175 -7.06 10.14 1.54
N GLU A 176 -8.01 10.51 2.40
CA GLU A 176 -8.32 11.90 2.67
C GLU A 176 -7.34 12.48 3.69
N VAL A 177 -6.76 13.63 3.38
CA VAL A 177 -5.86 14.38 4.28
C VAL A 177 -6.53 15.69 4.64
N ARG A 178 -6.89 15.85 5.92
CA ARG A 178 -7.46 17.09 6.45
C ARG A 178 -6.36 17.85 7.20
N ARG A 179 -6.08 19.07 6.76
CA ARG A 179 -5.15 19.99 7.43
C ARG A 179 -5.93 21.10 8.11
N MET A 180 -5.65 21.35 9.38
CA MET A 180 -6.29 22.40 10.17
C MET A 180 -5.21 23.27 10.79
N VAL A 181 -5.44 24.58 10.77
CA VAL A 181 -4.63 25.55 11.49
C VAL A 181 -5.50 26.14 12.59
N SER A 182 -5.01 26.14 13.82
CA SER A 182 -5.72 26.64 15.00
C SER A 182 -4.99 27.84 15.56
N ASN A 183 -5.67 28.96 15.76
CA ASN A 183 -5.12 30.10 16.51
C ASN A 183 -5.02 29.80 18.02
N GLU A 184 -5.78 28.81 18.49
CA GLU A 184 -5.79 28.36 19.88
C GLU A 184 -4.78 27.22 20.12
N LYS A 185 -4.43 27.00 21.39
CA LYS A 185 -3.61 25.86 21.81
C LYS A 185 -4.27 24.55 21.39
N LEU A 186 -3.50 23.67 20.76
CA LEU A 186 -3.97 22.32 20.44
C LEU A 186 -4.19 21.54 21.75
N ARG A 187 -5.32 20.84 21.85
CA ARG A 187 -5.62 19.89 22.93
C ARG A 187 -4.54 18.81 23.00
N ASP A 188 -4.27 18.24 24.16
CA ASP A 188 -3.25 17.19 24.27
C ASP A 188 -3.70 15.89 23.58
N ASP A 189 -4.98 15.52 23.72
CA ASP A 189 -5.54 14.33 23.09
C ASP A 189 -6.10 14.58 21.67
N PRO A 190 -6.05 13.58 20.77
CA PRO A 190 -6.64 13.68 19.45
C PRO A 190 -8.16 13.76 19.51
N VAL A 191 -8.74 14.69 18.74
CA VAL A 191 -10.20 14.78 18.58
C VAL A 191 -10.63 13.84 17.45
N ILE A 192 -11.31 12.75 17.80
CA ILE A 192 -11.76 11.72 16.86
C ILE A 192 -13.22 12.04 16.44
N PRO A 193 -13.51 12.18 15.13
CA PRO A 193 -14.88 12.38 14.68
C PRO A 193 -15.78 11.18 14.99
N LYS A 194 -17.06 11.42 15.30
CA LYS A 194 -18.05 10.34 15.53
C LYS A 194 -18.09 9.37 14.35
N GLY A 195 -18.09 8.07 14.63
CA GLY A 195 -18.06 7.01 13.61
C GLY A 195 -16.68 6.65 13.08
N TYR A 196 -15.63 7.24 13.65
CA TYR A 196 -14.24 6.88 13.36
C TYR A 196 -13.53 6.37 14.62
N GLU A 197 -12.48 5.60 14.41
CA GLU A 197 -11.57 5.09 15.44
C GLU A 197 -10.15 5.57 15.16
N LEU A 198 -9.39 5.86 16.20
CA LEU A 198 -7.97 6.20 16.08
C LEU A 198 -7.20 4.95 15.65
N VAL A 199 -6.43 5.05 14.56
CA VAL A 199 -5.49 3.99 14.19
C VAL A 199 -4.42 3.91 15.27
N LYS A 200 -4.23 2.72 15.85
CA LYS A 200 -3.24 2.48 16.90
C LYS A 200 -1.85 2.98 16.48
N ASP A 201 -1.13 3.58 17.43
CA ASP A 201 0.23 4.11 17.24
C ASP A 201 0.39 5.17 16.14
N SER A 202 -0.71 5.76 15.65
CA SER A 202 -0.68 6.81 14.62
C SER A 202 -0.62 8.23 15.18
N PHE A 203 -0.94 8.42 16.47
CA PHE A 203 -0.93 9.72 17.10
C PHE A 203 0.49 10.19 17.38
N VAL A 204 0.82 11.37 16.85
CA VAL A 204 2.10 12.05 17.04
C VAL A 204 1.80 13.50 17.37
N SER A 205 2.33 13.98 18.49
CA SER A 205 2.27 15.38 18.91
C SER A 205 3.69 15.87 19.19
N GLY A 206 3.99 17.12 18.85
CA GLY A 206 5.30 17.69 19.10
C GLY A 206 5.45 19.09 18.54
N PHE A 207 6.68 19.55 18.42
CA PHE A 207 7.02 20.86 17.88
C PHE A 207 7.81 20.69 16.57
N HIS A 208 7.49 21.51 15.57
CA HIS A 208 8.25 21.53 14.33
C HIS A 208 9.64 22.14 14.60
N GLU A 209 10.69 21.38 14.32
CA GLU A 209 12.07 21.83 14.46
C GLU A 209 12.31 23.13 13.68
N GLY A 210 12.95 24.10 14.31
CA GLY A 210 13.24 25.43 13.73
C GLY A 210 12.07 26.43 13.68
N LEU A 211 10.82 25.97 13.74
CA LEU A 211 9.65 26.86 13.79
C LEU A 211 9.03 26.93 15.20
N GLY A 212 9.17 25.91 16.05
CA GLY A 212 8.52 25.91 17.36
C GLY A 212 6.98 25.90 17.28
N ILE A 213 6.42 25.57 16.11
CA ILE A 213 4.98 25.37 15.91
C ILE A 213 4.60 24.03 16.51
N ARG A 214 3.61 24.01 17.42
CA ARG A 214 3.04 22.77 17.91
C ARG A 214 2.24 22.12 16.78
N TYR A 215 2.48 20.85 16.52
CA TYR A 215 1.74 20.07 15.54
C TYR A 215 1.20 18.80 16.15
N GLN A 216 0.09 18.32 15.60
CA GLN A 216 -0.47 17.00 15.88
C GLN A 216 -0.82 16.31 14.57
N ARG A 217 -0.54 15.01 14.51
CA ARG A 217 -0.87 14.14 13.40
C ARG A 217 -1.47 12.87 13.94
N TYR A 218 -2.56 12.43 13.34
CA TYR A 218 -3.13 11.12 13.62
C TYR A 218 -3.94 10.59 12.43
N MET A 219 -4.07 9.28 12.38
CA MET A 219 -4.91 8.61 11.40
C MET A 219 -6.19 8.14 12.09
N VAL A 220 -7.30 8.36 11.43
CA VAL A 220 -8.59 7.85 11.86
C VAL A 220 -9.15 6.93 10.79
N ARG A 221 -9.78 5.85 11.21
CA ARG A 221 -10.39 4.83 10.38
C ARG A 221 -11.90 4.91 10.54
N ASP A 222 -12.63 4.87 9.43
CA ASP A 222 -14.09 4.79 9.44
C ASP A 222 -14.51 3.41 10.00
N LEU A 223 -15.37 3.40 11.01
CA LEU A 223 -15.87 2.17 11.62
C LEU A 223 -16.87 1.44 10.73
N ARG A 224 -17.48 2.14 9.77
CA ARG A 224 -18.39 1.50 8.83
C ARG A 224 -17.60 0.52 7.95
N PRO A 225 -18.11 -0.70 7.74
CA PRO A 225 -17.50 -1.61 6.80
C PRO A 225 -17.36 -0.92 5.45
N CYS A 226 -16.20 -1.09 4.81
CA CYS A 226 -15.95 -0.51 3.49
C CYS A 226 -17.10 -0.93 2.58
N PRO A 227 -17.90 0.01 2.01
CA PRO A 227 -19.03 -0.38 1.19
C PRO A 227 -18.51 -1.21 0.01
N GLN A 228 -18.82 -2.51 0.03
CA GLN A 228 -18.76 -3.31 -1.18
C GLN A 228 -19.76 -2.65 -2.11
N LYS A 229 -19.31 -2.06 -3.23
CA LYS A 229 -20.24 -1.53 -4.23
C LYS A 229 -21.29 -2.61 -4.52
N PRO A 230 -22.57 -2.23 -4.70
CA PRO A 230 -23.62 -3.21 -4.98
C PRO A 230 -23.15 -4.10 -6.13
N LYS A 231 -23.31 -5.42 -5.95
CA LYS A 231 -22.98 -6.42 -6.98
C LYS A 231 -23.64 -5.94 -8.27
N LEU A 232 -22.84 -5.58 -9.28
CA LEU A 232 -23.35 -5.38 -10.64
C LEU A 232 -24.27 -6.57 -10.96
N LYS A 233 -25.50 -6.30 -11.41
CA LYS A 233 -26.49 -7.33 -11.77
C LYS A 233 -25.76 -8.41 -12.56
N LYS A 234 -25.80 -9.64 -12.05
CA LYS A 234 -24.99 -10.77 -12.54
C LYS A 234 -25.16 -10.90 -14.06
N PRO A 235 -24.14 -10.66 -14.90
CA PRO A 235 -24.11 -11.36 -16.18
C PRO A 235 -24.02 -12.87 -15.88
N HIS A 236 -24.62 -13.70 -16.73
CA HIS A 236 -24.72 -15.15 -16.58
C HIS A 236 -23.52 -15.78 -15.86
N LYS A 237 -23.77 -16.56 -14.80
CA LYS A 237 -22.77 -17.19 -13.91
C LYS A 237 -21.62 -17.85 -14.68
N PHE A 238 -20.51 -17.12 -14.85
CA PHE A 238 -19.20 -17.71 -15.06
C PHE A 238 -18.46 -17.61 -13.74
N SER A 239 -18.61 -18.63 -12.86
CA SER A 239 -17.82 -18.64 -11.62
C SER A 239 -16.34 -18.72 -11.99
N LEU A 240 -15.47 -17.99 -11.27
CA LEU A 240 -14.02 -18.04 -11.49
C LEU A 240 -13.54 -19.50 -11.48
N LEU A 241 -14.03 -20.29 -10.52
CA LEU A 241 -13.79 -21.73 -10.40
C LEU A 241 -14.26 -22.54 -11.63
N ASN A 242 -15.42 -22.24 -12.20
CA ASN A 242 -15.94 -22.94 -13.39
C ASN A 242 -15.22 -22.52 -14.67
N GLY A 243 -14.76 -21.28 -14.75
CA GLY A 243 -13.90 -20.79 -15.82
C GLY A 243 -12.49 -21.38 -15.78
N ILE A 244 -11.96 -21.58 -14.57
CA ILE A 244 -10.71 -22.30 -14.32
C ILE A 244 -10.86 -23.76 -14.81
N LYS A 245 -11.89 -24.50 -14.39
CA LYS A 245 -12.10 -25.90 -14.83
C LYS A 245 -12.25 -26.07 -16.35
N ARG A 246 -12.97 -25.17 -17.03
CA ARG A 246 -13.16 -25.25 -18.50
C ARG A 246 -11.90 -25.01 -19.33
N LEU A 247 -10.91 -24.25 -18.82
CA LEU A 247 -9.65 -23.98 -19.52
C LEU A 247 -8.64 -25.13 -19.40
N PHE A 248 -8.71 -25.92 -18.32
CA PHE A 248 -7.81 -27.06 -18.11
C PHE A 248 -8.36 -28.39 -18.68
N GLY A 249 -9.69 -28.52 -18.87
CA GLY A 249 -10.29 -29.69 -19.51
C GLY A 249 -10.02 -29.87 -21.02
N ARG A 250 -9.38 -28.88 -21.67
CA ARG A 250 -9.06 -28.93 -23.12
C ARG A 250 -7.63 -29.35 -23.45
N ARG A 251 -6.76 -29.64 -22.47
CA ARG A 251 -5.36 -30.06 -22.72
C ARG A 251 -5.10 -31.56 -22.72
N ASN A 252 -6.08 -32.41 -22.39
CA ASN A 252 -5.91 -33.87 -22.36
C ASN A 252 -6.79 -34.61 -23.38
N ARG A 253 -6.87 -34.13 -24.63
CA ARG A 253 -7.39 -34.91 -25.77
C ARG A 253 -6.67 -34.47 -27.05
N ALA A 254 -5.42 -34.87 -27.20
CA ALA A 254 -4.73 -35.02 -28.48
C ALA A 254 -3.43 -35.79 -28.21
N ASN A 255 -3.49 -37.10 -28.41
CA ASN A 255 -2.42 -38.07 -28.70
C ASN A 255 -2.76 -39.39 -28.00
N GLY A 256 -3.44 -40.27 -28.74
CA GLY A 256 -3.85 -41.59 -28.28
C GLY A 256 -4.73 -42.27 -29.32
N SER A 257 -4.12 -42.56 -30.48
CA SER A 257 -4.45 -43.59 -31.48
C SER A 257 -3.91 -43.12 -32.84
#